data_AF-A0A645I701-F1
#
_entry.id   AF-A0A645I701-F1
#
_cell.length_a   1.000
_cell.length_b   1.000
_cell.length_c   1.000
_cell.angle_alpha   90.00
_cell.angle_beta   90.00
_cell.angle_gamma   90.00
#
_symmetry.space_group_name_H-M   'P 1'
#
loop_
_entity.id
_entity.type
_entity.pdbx_description
1 polymer ?
#
loop_
_entity_poly.entity_id
_entity_poly.type
_entity_poly.pdbx_seq_one_letter_code
_entity_poly.pdbx_strand_id
1 'polypeptide(L)'
;MTRNIAPFLDVLEELQNSGIKYSVVSFRCIPLEFHELLREYIRKENLAKYKLSGVLITNEDKEVETALEKYPSANPVRYVLDAPVVGYGNQPDEVMRELMELHQLEEKNVLICWLKYAFLLEIDLQNFVQNVNDDFMNGWHGDAVIFPPNRDWLIAYALEDEWRCEKK
;
A
#
# COMPACT_ATOMS: atom_id res chain seq x y z
N MET A 1 13.53 -14.03 -6.13
CA MET A 1 13.67 -12.58 -6.31
C MET A 1 13.92 -11.95 -4.95
N THR A 2 15.04 -11.26 -4.76
CA THR A 2 15.30 -10.48 -3.55
C THR A 2 14.38 -9.26 -3.55
N ARG A 3 13.37 -9.23 -2.65
CA ARG A 3 12.57 -8.03 -2.41
C ARG A 3 13.50 -6.97 -1.84
N ASN A 4 13.77 -5.92 -2.62
CA ASN A 4 14.71 -4.86 -2.22
C ASN A 4 14.00 -3.89 -1.26
N ILE A 5 14.65 -3.57 -0.14
CA ILE A 5 14.16 -2.65 0.89
C ILE A 5 14.49 -1.19 0.53
N ALA A 6 15.48 -0.94 -0.33
CA ALA A 6 15.85 0.44 -0.69
C ALA A 6 14.68 1.23 -1.33
N PRO A 7 13.93 0.69 -2.32
CA PRO A 7 12.74 1.37 -2.85
C PRO A 7 11.63 1.61 -1.82
N PHE A 8 11.68 0.92 -0.68
CA PHE A 8 10.74 1.17 0.43
C PHE A 8 11.06 2.46 1.17
N LEU A 9 12.35 2.80 1.34
CA LEU A 9 12.73 4.05 1.99
C LEU A 9 12.29 5.25 1.16
N ASP A 10 12.30 5.11 -0.17
CA ASP A 10 11.81 6.14 -1.08
C ASP A 10 10.31 6.42 -0.87
N VAL A 11 9.48 5.36 -0.71
CA VAL A 11 8.04 5.52 -0.43
C VAL A 11 7.82 6.19 0.94
N LEU A 12 8.56 5.78 1.97
CA LEU A 12 8.41 6.40 3.29
C LEU A 12 8.92 7.84 3.33
N GLU A 13 9.95 8.16 2.55
CA GLU A 13 10.45 9.52 2.38
C GLU A 13 9.42 10.40 1.70
N GLU A 14 8.82 9.92 0.61
CA GLU A 14 7.76 10.65 -0.09
C GLU A 14 6.58 10.91 0.85
N LEU A 15 6.10 9.89 1.57
CA LEU A 15 5.04 10.09 2.57
C LEU A 15 5.38 11.14 3.63
N GLN A 16 6.64 11.19 4.10
CA GLN A 16 7.07 12.21 5.05
C GLN A 16 7.12 13.61 4.42
N ASN A 17 7.63 13.71 3.19
CA ASN A 17 7.76 14.97 2.46
C ASN A 17 6.38 15.56 2.10
N SER A 18 5.41 14.72 1.72
CA SER A 18 4.04 15.12 1.43
C SER A 18 3.20 15.37 2.70
N GLY A 19 3.76 15.14 3.89
CA GLY A 19 3.04 15.32 5.16
C GLY A 19 1.90 14.31 5.38
N ILE A 20 1.93 13.17 4.68
CA ILE A 20 0.95 12.10 4.85
C ILE A 20 1.23 11.39 6.19
N LYS A 21 0.19 11.24 7.00
CA LYS A 21 0.23 10.55 8.29
C LYS A 21 0.07 9.06 8.05
N TYR A 22 1.12 8.32 8.37
CA TYR A 22 1.14 6.87 8.24
C TYR A 22 1.76 6.20 9.47
N SER A 23 1.49 4.91 9.60
CA SER A 23 2.26 3.99 10.43
C SER A 23 2.61 2.73 9.63
N VAL A 24 3.81 2.18 9.86
CA VAL A 24 4.20 0.92 9.26
C VAL A 24 3.67 -0.21 10.14
N VAL A 25 2.77 -1.03 9.58
CA VAL A 25 2.11 -2.12 10.32
C VAL A 25 3.03 -3.33 10.40
N SER A 26 3.58 -3.75 9.26
CA SER A 26 4.45 -4.92 9.19
C SER A 26 5.36 -4.94 7.98
N PHE A 27 6.51 -5.58 8.13
CA PHE A 27 7.30 -6.14 7.03
C PHE A 27 6.80 -7.56 6.72
N ARG A 28 6.16 -7.73 5.55
CA ARG A 28 5.45 -8.93 5.08
C ARG A 28 6.28 -9.79 4.12
N CYS A 29 6.07 -11.10 4.17
CA CYS A 29 6.80 -12.12 3.41
C CYS A 29 8.34 -11.97 3.42
N ILE A 30 8.91 -11.60 4.58
CA ILE A 30 10.36 -11.65 4.78
C ILE A 30 10.75 -13.05 5.26
N PRO A 31 11.61 -13.80 4.55
CA PRO A 31 12.07 -15.10 5.03
C PRO A 31 12.76 -14.99 6.40
N LEU A 32 12.54 -15.98 7.27
CA LEU A 32 12.95 -15.95 8.68
C LEU A 32 14.45 -15.68 8.86
N GLU A 33 15.28 -16.23 7.97
CA GLU A 33 16.73 -16.06 7.97
C GLU A 33 17.17 -14.60 7.78
N PHE A 34 16.32 -13.72 7.25
CA PHE A 34 16.61 -12.31 7.05
C PHE A 34 16.06 -11.39 8.15
N HIS A 35 15.31 -11.91 9.13
CA HIS A 35 14.66 -11.09 10.16
C HIS A 35 15.69 -10.33 10.99
N GLU A 36 16.69 -11.02 11.52
CA GLU A 36 17.74 -10.39 12.34
C GLU A 36 18.58 -9.42 11.53
N LEU A 37 18.90 -9.76 10.28
CA LEU A 37 19.63 -8.87 9.38
C LEU A 37 18.87 -7.56 9.15
N LEU A 38 17.55 -7.63 8.93
CA LEU A 38 16.70 -6.46 8.76
C LEU A 38 16.62 -5.63 10.04
N ARG A 39 16.47 -6.28 11.21
CA ARG A 39 16.49 -5.58 12.51
C ARG A 39 17.80 -4.83 12.73
N GLU A 40 18.92 -5.46 12.42
CA GLU A 40 20.23 -4.82 12.53
C GLU A 40 20.38 -3.65 11.57
N TYR A 41 19.96 -3.82 10.31
CA TYR A 41 19.96 -2.75 9.31
C TYR A 41 19.16 -1.54 9.79
N ILE A 42 17.92 -1.76 10.26
CA ILE A 42 17.05 -0.72 10.82
C ILE A 42 17.68 0.00 12.02
N ARG A 43 18.47 -0.71 12.84
CA ARG A 43 19.13 -0.15 14.02
C ARG A 43 20.38 0.66 13.68
N LYS A 44 21.13 0.24 12.66
CA LYS A 44 22.45 0.81 12.29
C LYS A 44 22.32 2.00 11.36
N GLU A 45 21.39 1.93 10.41
CA GLU A 45 21.08 3.05 9.52
C GLU A 45 20.26 4.09 10.29
N ASN A 46 20.45 5.39 10.01
CA ASN A 46 19.72 6.48 10.66
C ASN A 46 18.25 6.55 10.19
N LEU A 47 17.49 5.47 10.47
CA LEU A 47 16.10 5.26 10.05
C LEU A 47 15.12 5.54 11.19
N ALA A 48 15.57 6.20 12.26
CA ALA A 48 14.76 6.56 13.41
C ALA A 48 13.54 7.42 13.01
N LYS A 49 13.68 8.24 11.96
CA LYS A 49 12.58 9.06 11.42
C LYS A 49 11.37 8.23 10.96
N TYR A 50 11.59 6.99 10.55
CA TYR A 50 10.53 6.08 10.07
C TYR A 50 9.92 5.20 11.17
N LYS A 51 10.40 5.29 12.42
CA LYS A 51 9.88 4.56 13.60
C LYS A 51 9.79 3.02 13.40
N LEU A 52 10.74 2.42 12.70
CA LEU A 52 10.69 1.02 12.27
C LEU A 52 11.10 0.00 13.34
N SER A 53 11.72 0.43 14.44
CA SER A 53 12.38 -0.47 15.41
C SER A 53 11.43 -1.45 16.12
N GLY A 54 10.14 -1.15 16.19
CA GLY A 54 9.11 -1.99 16.81
C GLY A 54 8.17 -2.68 15.82
N VAL A 55 8.40 -2.53 14.52
CA VAL A 55 7.50 -3.05 13.47
C VAL A 55 7.62 -4.57 13.40
N LEU A 56 6.48 -5.23 13.25
CA LEU A 56 6.42 -6.68 13.08
C LEU A 56 7.11 -7.09 11.78
N ILE A 57 8.04 -8.05 11.85
CA ILE A 57 8.61 -8.71 10.67
C ILE A 57 8.01 -10.11 10.62
N THR A 58 7.35 -10.44 9.52
CA THR A 58 6.66 -11.71 9.32
C THR A 58 7.05 -12.33 7.97
N ASN A 59 7.07 -13.66 7.94
CA ASN A 59 7.19 -14.45 6.71
C ASN A 59 5.83 -14.67 6.02
N GLU A 60 4.74 -14.21 6.62
CA GLU A 60 3.37 -14.34 6.12
C GLU A 60 2.88 -13.04 5.47
N ASP A 61 1.72 -13.12 4.82
CA ASP A 61 1.06 -11.98 4.17
C ASP A 61 -0.46 -11.92 4.46
N LYS A 62 -0.87 -12.49 5.60
CA LYS A 62 -2.28 -12.80 5.92
C LYS A 62 -3.24 -11.65 5.67
N GLU A 63 -2.88 -10.43 6.06
CA GLU A 63 -3.76 -9.27 5.92
C GLU A 63 -4.11 -9.00 4.45
N VAL A 64 -3.09 -9.02 3.58
CA VAL A 64 -3.23 -8.76 2.15
C VAL A 64 -3.79 -10.00 1.46
N GLU A 65 -3.30 -11.20 1.74
CA GLU A 65 -3.83 -12.46 1.19
C GLU A 65 -5.35 -12.57 1.41
N THR A 66 -5.83 -12.30 2.63
CA THR A 66 -7.27 -12.34 2.93
C THR A 66 -8.05 -11.31 2.10
N ALA A 67 -7.48 -10.13 1.87
CA ALA A 67 -8.11 -9.11 1.02
C ALA A 67 -8.16 -9.58 -0.45
N LEU A 68 -7.06 -10.12 -0.99
CA LEU A 68 -6.98 -10.60 -2.36
C LEU A 68 -7.82 -11.88 -2.60
N GLU A 69 -8.09 -12.68 -1.56
CA GLU A 69 -9.03 -13.79 -1.64
C GLU A 69 -10.49 -13.31 -1.77
N LYS A 70 -10.85 -12.24 -1.05
CA LYS A 70 -12.18 -11.60 -1.17
C LYS A 70 -12.34 -10.84 -2.50
N TYR A 71 -11.23 -10.31 -3.03
CA TYR A 71 -11.15 -9.54 -4.26
C TYR A 71 -10.11 -10.16 -5.21
N PRO A 72 -10.46 -11.26 -5.91
CA PRO A 72 -9.51 -12.00 -6.73
C PRO A 72 -9.07 -11.21 -7.96
N SER A 73 -7.86 -11.53 -8.44
CA SER A 73 -7.34 -10.97 -9.69
C SER A 73 -8.05 -11.59 -10.92
N ALA A 74 -8.42 -10.76 -11.88
CA ALA A 74 -8.82 -11.18 -13.23
C ALA A 74 -7.62 -11.61 -14.09
N ASN A 75 -6.40 -11.31 -13.68
CA ASN A 75 -5.17 -11.59 -14.43
C ASN A 75 -4.26 -12.59 -13.67
N PRO A 76 -3.72 -13.61 -14.35
CA PRO A 76 -2.91 -14.65 -13.71
C PRO A 76 -1.45 -14.26 -13.45
N VAL A 77 -0.97 -13.14 -14.00
CA VAL A 77 0.45 -12.72 -13.95
C VAL A 77 0.65 -11.51 -13.02
N ARG A 78 -0.29 -10.56 -13.05
CA ARG A 78 -0.28 -9.35 -12.20
C ARG A 78 -1.63 -9.20 -11.53
N TYR A 79 -1.67 -8.45 -10.43
CA TYR A 79 -2.95 -8.18 -9.78
C TYR A 79 -3.74 -7.17 -10.59
N VAL A 80 -4.90 -7.58 -11.10
CA VAL A 80 -5.87 -6.70 -11.77
C VAL A 80 -7.21 -7.01 -11.13
N LEU A 81 -7.75 -6.08 -10.36
CA LEU A 81 -9.06 -6.24 -9.74
C LEU A 81 -10.14 -6.45 -10.82
N ASP A 82 -10.98 -7.47 -10.67
CA ASP A 82 -12.11 -7.74 -11.56
C ASP A 82 -13.28 -6.76 -11.33
N ALA A 83 -13.02 -5.47 -11.58
CA ALA A 83 -13.99 -4.39 -11.43
C ALA A 83 -13.81 -3.37 -12.57
N PRO A 84 -14.85 -2.59 -12.91
CA PRO A 84 -14.75 -1.53 -13.90
C PRO A 84 -13.62 -0.53 -13.59
N VAL A 85 -12.99 0.01 -14.63
CA VAL A 85 -12.05 1.13 -14.49
C VAL A 85 -12.84 2.37 -14.11
N VAL A 86 -12.37 3.05 -13.07
CA VAL A 86 -12.99 4.24 -12.49
C VAL A 86 -12.12 5.49 -12.65
N GLY A 87 -10.86 5.33 -13.06
CA GLY A 87 -9.95 6.44 -13.33
C GLY A 87 -8.63 5.97 -13.93
N TYR A 88 -7.84 6.92 -14.42
CA TYR A 88 -6.51 6.71 -15.01
C TYR A 88 -5.49 7.66 -14.36
N GLY A 89 -4.20 7.29 -14.36
CA GLY A 89 -3.14 8.02 -13.68
C GLY A 89 -2.88 9.42 -14.24
N ASN A 90 -2.86 10.39 -13.31
CA ASN A 90 -2.41 11.80 -13.40
C ASN A 90 -3.10 12.69 -12.33
N GLN A 91 -4.15 12.19 -11.66
CA GLN A 91 -4.89 12.90 -10.61
C GLN A 91 -5.39 11.93 -9.51
N PRO A 92 -4.48 11.25 -8.79
CA PRO A 92 -4.83 10.23 -7.79
C PRO A 92 -5.73 10.77 -6.67
N ASP A 93 -5.57 12.05 -6.33
CA ASP A 93 -6.38 12.74 -5.33
C ASP A 93 -7.83 12.95 -5.80
N GLU A 94 -8.05 13.28 -7.07
CA GLU A 94 -9.39 13.44 -7.64
C GLU A 94 -10.10 12.09 -7.74
N VAL A 95 -9.43 11.07 -8.28
CA VAL A 95 -9.99 9.72 -8.39
C VAL A 95 -10.36 9.16 -7.02
N MET A 96 -9.48 9.32 -6.02
CA MET A 96 -9.78 8.85 -4.67
C MET A 96 -10.94 9.61 -4.03
N ARG A 97 -11.06 10.94 -4.22
CA ARG A 97 -12.22 11.72 -3.74
C ARG A 97 -13.52 11.22 -4.35
N GLU A 98 -13.55 11.04 -5.67
CA GLU A 98 -14.73 10.54 -6.37
C GLU A 98 -15.13 9.14 -5.89
N LEU A 99 -14.16 8.26 -5.67
CA LEU A 99 -14.43 6.92 -5.13
C LEU A 99 -14.96 6.93 -3.71
N MET A 100 -14.40 7.79 -2.85
CA MET A 100 -14.90 7.97 -1.49
C MET A 100 -16.34 8.46 -1.47
N GLU A 101 -16.69 9.41 -2.34
CA GLU A 101 -18.06 9.92 -2.47
C GLU A 101 -19.02 8.88 -3.05
N LEU A 102 -18.64 8.24 -4.16
CA LEU A 102 -19.48 7.28 -4.88
C LEU A 102 -19.78 6.03 -4.04
N HIS A 103 -18.77 5.50 -3.35
CA HIS A 103 -18.87 4.27 -2.58
C HIS A 103 -19.12 4.49 -1.08
N GLN A 104 -19.24 5.75 -0.64
CA GLN A 104 -19.41 6.13 0.77
C GLN A 104 -18.34 5.48 1.64
N LEU A 105 -17.07 5.73 1.30
CA LEU A 105 -15.93 5.21 2.02
C LEU A 105 -15.63 6.16 3.20
N GLU A 106 -16.13 5.79 4.37
CA GLU A 106 -16.09 6.63 5.57
C GLU A 106 -14.93 6.27 6.52
N GLU A 107 -14.17 5.21 6.20
CA GLU A 107 -13.10 4.73 7.05
C GLU A 107 -11.99 5.77 7.18
N LYS A 108 -11.73 6.16 8.42
CA LYS A 108 -10.63 7.07 8.72
C LYS A 108 -9.28 6.43 8.43
N ASN A 109 -9.07 5.19 8.86
CA ASN A 109 -7.80 4.49 8.72
C ASN A 109 -7.97 3.33 7.73
N VAL A 110 -7.08 3.29 6.73
CA VAL A 110 -7.04 2.25 5.70
C VAL A 110 -5.66 1.65 5.62
N LEU A 111 -5.59 0.43 5.12
CA LEU A 111 -4.36 -0.25 4.81
C LEU A 111 -4.01 -0.01 3.35
N ILE A 112 -2.74 0.35 3.09
CA ILE A 112 -2.19 0.42 1.74
C ILE A 112 -1.01 -0.53 1.60
N CYS A 113 -0.95 -1.21 0.46
CA CYS A 113 0.12 -2.13 0.13
C CYS A 113 0.46 -2.08 -1.35
N TRP A 114 1.73 -1.82 -1.66
CA TRP A 114 2.28 -2.07 -2.99
C TRP A 114 2.75 -3.51 -3.03
N LEU A 115 2.16 -4.31 -3.91
CA LEU A 115 2.35 -5.75 -3.94
C LEU A 115 3.80 -6.14 -4.25
N LYS A 116 4.51 -5.28 -4.99
CA LYS A 116 5.94 -5.40 -5.26
C LYS A 116 6.79 -5.33 -4.00
N TYR A 117 6.33 -4.61 -2.98
CA TYR A 117 7.09 -4.36 -1.76
C TYR A 117 6.56 -5.15 -0.57
N ALA A 118 7.46 -5.29 0.40
CA ALA A 118 7.27 -6.12 1.58
C ALA A 118 6.66 -5.34 2.75
N PHE A 119 5.87 -4.30 2.53
CA PHE A 119 5.33 -3.50 3.63
C PHE A 119 3.82 -3.34 3.53
N LEU A 120 3.21 -3.23 4.71
CA LEU A 120 1.82 -2.86 4.90
C LEU A 120 1.81 -1.57 5.72
N LEU A 121 1.17 -0.52 5.21
CA LEU A 121 1.00 0.74 5.93
C LEU A 121 -0.43 0.90 6.35
N GLU A 122 -0.64 1.52 7.50
CA GLU A 122 -1.92 2.12 7.88
C GLU A 122 -1.82 3.62 7.67
N ILE A 123 -2.79 4.20 6.96
CA ILE A 123 -2.81 5.62 6.59
C ILE A 123 -4.19 6.21 6.92
N ASP A 124 -4.20 7.48 7.33
CA ASP A 124 -5.44 8.26 7.41
C ASP A 124 -5.92 8.59 5.99
N LEU A 125 -7.06 8.02 5.57
CA LEU A 125 -7.57 8.11 4.19
C LEU A 125 -7.84 9.56 3.78
N GLN A 126 -8.42 10.36 4.67
CA GLN A 126 -8.72 11.77 4.38
C GLN A 126 -7.44 12.57 4.17
N ASN A 127 -6.45 12.35 5.03
CA ASN A 127 -5.14 13.00 4.90
C ASN A 127 -4.36 12.48 3.68
N PHE A 128 -4.49 11.19 3.35
CA PHE A 128 -3.91 10.61 2.16
C PHE A 128 -4.40 11.31 0.91
N VAL A 129 -5.72 11.38 0.74
CA VAL A 129 -6.36 11.97 -0.44
C VAL A 129 -6.05 13.46 -0.60
N GLN A 130 -5.81 14.18 0.48
CA GLN A 130 -5.42 15.59 0.43
C GLN A 130 -3.98 15.84 -0.06
N ASN A 131 -3.11 14.84 0.03
CA ASN A 131 -1.67 15.01 -0.18
C ASN A 131 -1.06 14.01 -1.16
N VAL A 132 -1.83 13.03 -1.65
CA VAL A 132 -1.37 12.05 -2.64
C VAL A 132 -1.05 12.74 -3.95
N ASN A 133 0.03 12.31 -4.59
CA ASN A 133 0.51 12.82 -5.86
C ASN A 133 0.89 11.66 -6.80
N ASP A 134 1.17 12.00 -8.06
CA ASP A 134 1.56 11.02 -9.07
C ASP A 134 2.85 10.28 -8.71
N ASP A 135 3.82 10.95 -8.08
CA ASP A 135 5.10 10.34 -7.71
C ASP A 135 4.91 9.14 -6.77
N PHE A 136 3.98 9.26 -5.83
CA PHE A 136 3.63 8.22 -4.88
C PHE A 136 2.94 7.01 -5.52
N MET A 137 2.02 7.27 -6.47
CA MET A 137 1.28 6.20 -7.15
C MET A 137 1.99 5.67 -8.39
N ASN A 138 3.08 6.29 -8.84
CA ASN A 138 3.76 5.93 -10.07
C ASN A 138 4.06 4.43 -10.18
N GLY A 139 3.87 3.86 -11.38
CA GLY A 139 4.13 2.45 -11.69
C GLY A 139 5.53 1.91 -11.36
N TRP A 140 6.51 2.78 -11.05
CA TRP A 140 7.79 2.38 -10.43
C TRP A 140 7.60 1.64 -9.10
N HIS A 141 6.61 2.07 -8.31
CA HIS A 141 6.24 1.47 -7.03
C HIS A 141 5.42 0.17 -7.19
N GLY A 142 4.87 -0.06 -8.38
CA GLY A 142 4.15 -1.28 -8.75
C GLY A 142 2.67 -1.23 -8.38
N ASP A 143 1.99 -2.37 -8.56
CA ASP A 143 0.54 -2.48 -8.31
C ASP A 143 0.25 -2.26 -6.81
N ALA A 144 -0.68 -1.37 -6.50
CA ALA A 144 -1.07 -1.00 -5.15
C ALA A 144 -2.52 -1.38 -4.86
N VAL A 145 -2.78 -1.77 -3.61
CA VAL A 145 -4.12 -2.02 -3.09
C VAL A 145 -4.35 -1.22 -1.83
N ILE A 146 -5.54 -0.63 -1.73
CA ILE A 146 -6.02 0.14 -0.58
C ILE A 146 -7.31 -0.52 -0.10
N PHE A 147 -7.38 -0.85 1.19
CA PHE A 147 -8.54 -1.52 1.76
C PHE A 147 -8.70 -1.19 3.25
N PRO A 148 -9.92 -1.19 3.80
CA PRO A 148 -10.16 -0.97 5.21
C PRO A 148 -9.86 -2.24 6.03
N PRO A 149 -9.66 -2.15 7.36
CA PRO A 149 -9.40 -3.33 8.19
C PRO A 149 -10.49 -4.41 8.15
N ASN A 150 -11.76 -4.05 7.96
CA ASN A 150 -12.88 -4.99 7.76
C ASN A 150 -12.93 -5.59 6.35
N ARG A 151 -12.18 -5.02 5.39
CA ARG A 151 -12.09 -5.45 3.98
C ARG A 151 -13.44 -5.36 3.24
N ASP A 152 -14.31 -4.44 3.62
CA ASP A 152 -15.63 -4.29 2.99
C ASP A 152 -15.58 -3.65 1.60
N TRP A 153 -14.43 -3.08 1.23
CA TRP A 153 -14.12 -2.63 -0.11
C TRP A 153 -12.63 -2.77 -0.41
N LEU A 154 -12.27 -2.70 -1.69
CA LEU A 154 -10.89 -2.65 -2.15
C LEU A 154 -10.77 -1.69 -3.34
N ILE A 155 -9.80 -0.79 -3.26
CA ILE A 155 -9.33 0.03 -4.38
C ILE A 155 -8.02 -0.58 -4.86
N ALA A 156 -7.91 -0.81 -6.17
CA ALA A 156 -6.70 -1.27 -6.81
C ALA A 156 -6.21 -0.18 -7.77
N TYR A 157 -4.92 0.09 -7.68
CA TYR A 157 -4.18 0.83 -8.70
C TYR A 157 -3.20 -0.14 -9.34
N ALA A 158 -3.44 -0.49 -10.59
CA ALA A 158 -2.67 -1.51 -11.29
C ALA A 158 -2.73 -1.25 -12.80
N LEU A 159 -1.80 -1.86 -13.55
CA LEU A 159 -1.84 -1.97 -15.02
C LEU A 159 -2.10 -0.64 -15.77
N GLU A 160 -1.06 -0.06 -16.41
CA GLU A 160 -1.22 1.19 -17.19
C GLU A 160 -1.88 2.33 -16.41
N ASP A 161 -1.63 2.38 -15.10
CA ASP A 161 -2.11 3.41 -14.18
C ASP A 161 -3.65 3.46 -14.03
N GLU A 162 -4.31 2.30 -14.11
CA GLU A 162 -5.75 2.19 -13.92
C GLU A 162 -6.15 2.12 -12.44
N TRP A 163 -7.17 2.90 -12.09
CA TRP A 163 -7.88 2.79 -10.82
C TRP A 163 -9.12 1.91 -11.00
N ARG A 164 -9.34 1.00 -10.06
CA ARG A 164 -10.50 0.09 -9.99
C ARG A 164 -10.98 0.00 -8.55
N CYS A 165 -12.29 -0.11 -8.33
CA CYS A 165 -12.87 -0.24 -6.99
C CYS A 165 -14.00 -1.27 -6.95
N GLU A 166 -14.03 -2.08 -5.90
CA GLU A 166 -15.11 -3.03 -5.62
C GLU A 166 -15.49 -2.99 -4.13
N LYS A 167 -16.79 -3.11 -3.83
CA LYS A 167 -17.34 -3.15 -2.45
C LYS A 167 -18.22 -4.39 -2.30
N LYS A 168 -17.94 -5.24 -1.31
CA LYS A 168 -18.62 -6.54 -1.06
C LYS A 168 -19.01 -6.71 0.40
#